data_AF-A0A2H3DRD0-F1
#
_entry.id   AF-A0A2H3DRD0-F1
#
_cell.length_a   1.000
_cell.length_b   1.000
_cell.length_c   1.000
_cell.angle_alpha   90.00
_cell.angle_beta   90.00
_cell.angle_gamma   90.00
#
_symmetry.space_group_name_H-M   'P 1'
#
loop_
_entity.id
_entity.type
_entity.pdbx_description
1 polymer ?
#
loop_
_entity_poly.entity_id
_entity_poly.type
_entity_poly.pdbx_seq_one_letter_code
_entity_poly.pdbx_strand_id
1 'polypeptide(L)'
;FNIPLPSITSNVGFPREFISTHYGGNTQSTFPKIGKKYIDLHGDIDYMYLNLCYNPHAPQVPGAPGLFYGWAGDPTMTFRLICRTESNEWTYVGEYKMGPCAPLTAEEWNSQDRVVKMTWAKGTVEKSWGEDLRAKIRLRERLGREATEEEIDDAIDAGEKFQDVTIEEVLAEYSFGKEAS
;
A
#
# COMPACT_ATOMS: atom_id res chain seq x y z
N PHE A 1 25.01 16.34 -6.58
CA PHE A 1 26.10 15.53 -6.00
C PHE A 1 25.60 14.10 -5.90
N ASN A 2 26.25 13.17 -6.58
CA ASN A 2 25.87 11.76 -6.62
C ASN A 2 26.94 11.03 -5.80
N ILE A 3 26.62 10.63 -4.57
CA ILE A 3 27.52 9.78 -3.78
C ILE A 3 27.13 8.35 -4.16
N PRO A 4 27.93 7.64 -4.96
CA PRO A 4 27.61 6.25 -5.30
C PRO A 4 27.69 5.44 -4.01
N LEU A 5 26.57 4.80 -3.64
CA LEU A 5 26.57 3.81 -2.56
C LEU A 5 27.54 2.69 -2.94
N PRO A 6 28.46 2.26 -2.05
CA PRO A 6 29.40 1.18 -2.33
C PRO A 6 28.66 -0.10 -2.72
N SER A 7 29.19 -0.86 -3.68
CA SER A 7 28.63 -2.13 -4.21
C SER A 7 28.43 -3.25 -3.18
N ILE A 8 28.76 -3.01 -1.91
CA ILE A 8 28.56 -3.90 -0.77
C ILE A 8 27.16 -3.77 -0.15
N THR A 9 26.38 -2.74 -0.47
CA THR A 9 25.05 -2.51 0.14
C THR A 9 23.85 -2.89 -0.72
N SER A 10 24.04 -3.25 -1.99
CA SER A 10 22.95 -3.79 -2.82
C SER A 10 22.75 -5.28 -2.50
N ASN A 11 21.54 -5.65 -2.04
CA ASN A 11 21.11 -7.00 -1.61
C ASN A 11 21.38 -7.38 -0.14
N VAL A 12 21.59 -6.43 0.76
CA VAL A 12 21.51 -6.74 2.20
C VAL A 12 20.09 -6.44 2.67
N GLY A 13 19.41 -7.47 3.16
CA GLY A 13 18.11 -7.32 3.77
C GLY A 13 18.19 -7.12 5.27
N PHE A 14 17.27 -6.32 5.80
CA PHE A 14 17.25 -5.97 7.23
C PHE A 14 15.84 -6.13 7.82
N PRO A 15 15.72 -6.41 9.13
CA PRO A 15 14.44 -6.30 9.81
C PRO A 15 13.93 -4.86 9.76
N ARG A 16 12.62 -4.68 9.57
CA ARG A 16 12.03 -3.33 9.56
C ARG A 16 12.20 -2.57 10.88
N GLU A 17 12.28 -3.32 11.98
CA GLU A 17 12.59 -2.78 13.31
C GLU A 17 13.97 -2.14 13.38
N PHE A 18 14.96 -2.69 12.66
CA PHE A 18 16.29 -2.09 12.58
C PHE A 18 16.20 -0.69 11.97
N ILE A 19 15.49 -0.55 10.85
CA ILE A 19 15.33 0.73 10.16
C ILE A 19 14.58 1.72 11.05
N SER A 20 13.45 1.31 11.65
CA SER A 20 12.65 2.15 12.54
C SER A 20 13.46 2.65 13.75
N THR A 21 14.28 1.80 14.35
CA THR A 21 15.11 2.13 15.51
C THR A 21 16.20 3.15 15.18
N HIS A 22 16.89 2.98 14.05
CA HIS A 22 18.07 3.77 13.71
C HIS A 22 17.76 5.03 12.88
N TYR A 23 16.72 4.98 12.04
CA TYR A 23 16.38 6.04 11.10
C TYR A 23 14.94 6.58 11.24
N GLY A 24 14.13 5.99 12.12
CA GLY A 24 12.76 6.44 12.38
C GLY A 24 11.69 5.80 11.51
N GLY A 25 10.45 6.25 11.70
CA GLY A 25 9.27 5.65 11.09
C GLY A 25 8.69 4.54 11.96
N ASN A 26 7.95 3.62 11.36
CA ASN A 26 7.34 2.50 12.07
C ASN A 26 7.41 1.20 11.25
N THR A 27 7.00 0.10 11.87
CA THR A 27 7.11 -1.26 11.30
C THR A 27 5.90 -1.68 10.46
N GLN A 28 4.89 -0.82 10.28
CA GLN A 28 3.60 -1.19 9.70
C GLN A 28 3.23 -0.36 8.45
N SER A 29 3.23 0.97 8.53
CA SER A 29 2.71 1.89 7.51
C SER A 29 3.50 1.87 6.21
N THR A 30 2.86 1.85 5.04
CA THR A 30 3.56 1.96 3.73
C THR A 30 4.43 3.22 3.63
N PHE A 31 3.90 4.37 4.10
CA PHE A 31 4.57 5.68 4.06
C PHE A 31 4.73 6.25 5.47
N PRO A 32 5.65 5.73 6.30
CA PRO A 32 5.81 6.20 7.67
C PRO A 32 6.52 7.55 7.70
N LYS A 33 6.01 8.49 8.51
CA LYS A 33 6.72 9.71 8.86
C LYS A 33 7.76 9.45 9.96
N ILE A 34 8.90 10.12 9.87
CA ILE A 34 9.96 10.02 10.87
C ILE A 34 9.81 11.13 11.93
N GLY A 35 10.17 10.81 13.17
CA GLY A 35 10.09 11.78 14.28
C GLY A 35 11.20 12.84 14.22
N LYS A 36 10.96 14.01 14.82
CA LYS A 36 11.90 15.15 14.83
C LYS A 36 13.34 14.78 15.17
N LYS A 37 13.56 13.90 16.15
CA LYS A 37 14.91 13.43 16.53
C LYS A 37 15.69 12.80 15.37
N TYR A 38 15.01 12.12 14.46
CA TYR A 38 15.62 11.49 13.29
C TYR A 38 15.79 12.48 12.14
N ILE A 39 14.84 13.41 11.99
CA ILE A 39 14.95 14.52 11.03
C ILE A 39 16.18 15.37 11.35
N ASP A 40 16.38 15.72 12.62
CA ASP A 40 17.52 16.52 13.06
C ASP A 40 18.86 15.80 12.85
N LEU A 41 18.86 14.47 12.81
CA LEU A 41 20.06 13.64 12.65
C LEU A 41 20.39 13.29 11.19
N HIS A 42 19.36 12.94 10.39
CA HIS A 42 19.52 12.36 9.06
C HIS A 42 18.93 13.21 7.93
N GLY A 43 18.28 14.32 8.28
CA GLY A 43 17.40 15.06 7.38
C GLY A 43 16.02 14.40 7.24
N ASP A 44 15.13 15.06 6.50
CA ASP A 44 13.83 14.49 6.22
C ASP A 44 13.94 13.33 5.22
N ILE A 45 13.25 12.24 5.51
CA ILE A 45 13.31 11.00 4.73
C ILE A 45 11.89 10.51 4.48
N ASP A 46 11.49 10.52 3.20
CA ASP A 46 10.27 9.88 2.76
C ASP A 46 10.55 8.41 2.42
N TYR A 47 10.08 7.50 3.27
CA TYR A 47 10.13 6.07 3.03
C TYR A 47 8.90 5.56 2.30
N MET A 48 9.10 4.53 1.47
CA MET A 48 8.04 3.70 0.93
C MET A 48 8.38 2.23 1.16
N TYR A 49 7.52 1.52 1.89
CA TYR A 49 7.70 0.11 2.23
C TYR A 49 6.71 -0.75 1.47
N LEU A 50 7.18 -1.54 0.50
CA LEU A 50 6.33 -2.43 -0.29
C LEU A 50 6.51 -3.89 0.11
N ASN A 51 5.38 -4.58 0.25
CA ASN A 51 5.33 -6.02 0.48
C ASN A 51 4.76 -6.69 -0.77
N LEU A 52 5.42 -7.74 -1.26
CA LEU A 52 5.00 -8.50 -2.45
C LEU A 52 3.62 -9.15 -2.31
N CYS A 53 3.15 -9.40 -1.08
CA CYS A 53 1.78 -9.86 -0.84
C CYS A 53 0.71 -8.79 -1.12
N TYR A 54 1.09 -7.50 -1.15
CA TYR A 54 0.22 -6.42 -1.61
C TYR A 54 0.59 -5.97 -3.04
N ASN A 55 1.89 -5.98 -3.37
CA ASN A 55 2.44 -5.39 -4.58
C ASN A 55 3.34 -6.41 -5.29
N PRO A 56 2.78 -7.42 -5.96
CA PRO A 56 3.55 -8.54 -6.54
C PRO A 56 4.56 -8.10 -7.60
N HIS A 57 4.33 -6.95 -8.24
CA HIS A 57 5.22 -6.36 -9.24
C HIS A 57 6.04 -5.19 -8.70
N ALA A 58 6.20 -5.05 -7.38
CA ALA A 58 7.14 -4.09 -6.82
C ALA A 58 8.59 -4.40 -7.28
N PRO A 59 9.49 -3.41 -7.35
CA PRO A 59 10.90 -3.66 -7.68
C PRO A 59 11.54 -4.67 -6.71
N GLN A 60 12.12 -5.74 -7.25
CA GLN A 60 12.76 -6.80 -6.45
C GLN A 60 14.29 -6.72 -6.45
N VAL A 61 14.84 -5.91 -7.36
CA VAL A 61 16.29 -5.64 -7.45
C VAL A 61 16.52 -4.13 -7.56
N PRO A 62 17.67 -3.63 -7.11
CA PRO A 62 17.94 -2.20 -7.12
C PRO A 62 17.82 -1.58 -8.53
N GLY A 63 17.07 -0.48 -8.62
CA GLY A 63 16.88 0.30 -9.85
C GLY A 63 15.91 -0.28 -10.88
N ALA A 64 15.33 -1.45 -10.65
CA ALA A 64 14.31 -2.01 -11.55
C ALA A 64 13.00 -1.23 -11.47
N PRO A 65 12.22 -1.12 -12.57
CA PRO A 65 10.87 -0.58 -12.52
C PRO A 65 9.93 -1.52 -11.74
N GLY A 66 8.79 -1.02 -11.31
CA GLY A 66 7.75 -1.82 -10.67
C GLY A 66 6.45 -1.07 -10.46
N LEU A 67 5.44 -1.79 -9.96
CA LEU A 67 4.11 -1.26 -9.70
C LEU A 67 3.85 -1.15 -8.20
N PHE A 68 3.15 -0.08 -7.84
CA PHE A 68 2.52 0.10 -6.54
C PHE A 68 1.00 0.05 -6.76
N TYR A 69 0.32 -0.82 -6.03
CA TYR A 69 -1.12 -0.97 -6.03
C TYR A 69 -1.68 -0.06 -4.95
N GLY A 70 -2.38 0.99 -5.38
CA GLY A 70 -2.95 2.02 -4.54
C GLY A 70 -2.75 3.41 -5.13
N TRP A 71 -3.06 4.43 -4.33
CA TRP A 71 -3.03 5.81 -4.79
C TRP A 71 -1.59 6.32 -5.04
N ALA A 72 -1.34 6.83 -6.25
CA ALA A 72 -0.01 7.19 -6.75
C ALA A 72 0.68 8.38 -6.06
N GLY A 73 0.05 9.05 -5.09
CA GLY A 73 0.71 10.12 -4.37
C GLY A 73 0.95 11.40 -5.17
N ASP A 74 1.72 12.31 -4.57
CA ASP A 74 2.32 13.45 -5.27
C ASP A 74 3.47 12.94 -6.18
N PRO A 75 3.39 13.13 -7.51
CA PRO A 75 4.40 12.63 -8.46
C PRO A 75 5.74 13.37 -8.35
N THR A 76 5.80 14.48 -7.61
CA THR A 76 7.04 15.23 -7.39
C THR A 76 7.87 14.65 -6.24
N MET A 77 7.24 13.89 -5.33
CA MET A 77 7.91 13.25 -4.19
C MET A 77 8.84 12.14 -4.65
N THR A 78 9.99 12.05 -3.99
CA THR A 78 10.97 10.98 -4.18
C THR A 78 11.01 10.14 -2.91
N PHE A 79 10.77 8.84 -3.05
CA PHE A 79 10.74 7.90 -1.94
C PHE A 79 11.98 7.02 -1.92
N ARG A 80 12.52 6.77 -0.73
CA ARG A 80 13.46 5.67 -0.49
C ARG A 80 12.66 4.39 -0.40
N LEU A 81 12.70 3.61 -1.48
CA LEU A 81 11.90 2.41 -1.63
C LEU A 81 12.61 1.22 -1.00
N ILE A 82 11.87 0.53 -0.12
CA ILE A 82 12.34 -0.65 0.59
C ILE A 82 11.29 -1.75 0.39
N CYS A 83 11.69 -2.84 -0.26
CA CYS A 83 10.80 -3.94 -0.59
C CYS A 83 11.06 -5.15 0.31
N ARG A 84 9.99 -5.81 0.74
CA ARG A 84 10.07 -7.09 1.44
C ARG A 84 10.10 -8.22 0.42
N THR A 85 11.27 -8.77 0.16
CA THR A 85 11.47 -9.88 -0.77
C THR A 85 11.21 -11.24 -0.12
N GLU A 86 11.52 -11.38 1.17
CA GLU A 86 11.28 -12.60 1.96
C GLU A 86 10.75 -12.30 3.37
N SER A 87 10.52 -13.34 4.18
CA SER A 87 10.04 -13.15 5.55
C SER A 87 11.08 -12.41 6.41
N ASN A 88 10.69 -11.25 6.94
CA ASN A 88 11.52 -10.36 7.77
C ASN A 88 12.74 -9.74 7.08
N GLU A 89 12.82 -9.83 5.76
CA GLU A 89 13.92 -9.29 4.98
C GLU A 89 13.46 -8.12 4.11
N TRP A 90 13.87 -6.90 4.50
CA TRP A 90 13.57 -5.67 3.79
C TRP A 90 14.83 -5.13 3.12
N THR A 91 14.77 -4.99 1.80
CA THR A 91 15.90 -4.59 0.96
C THR A 91 15.65 -3.21 0.39
N TYR A 92 16.61 -2.30 0.55
CA TYR A 92 16.59 -1.02 -0.14
C TYR A 92 16.84 -1.21 -1.63
N VAL A 93 15.90 -0.76 -2.47
CA VAL A 93 15.95 -0.96 -3.92
C VAL A 93 16.18 0.34 -4.71
N GLY A 94 16.22 1.49 -4.04
CA GLY A 94 16.60 2.76 -4.65
C GLY A 94 15.69 3.93 -4.31
N GLU A 95 15.88 5.04 -5.02
CA GLU A 95 15.05 6.25 -4.92
C GLU A 95 14.07 6.29 -6.11
N TYR A 96 12.78 6.38 -5.82
CA TYR A 96 11.71 6.26 -6.81
C TYR A 96 10.76 7.44 -6.76
N LYS A 97 10.22 7.80 -7.93
CA LYS A 97 9.05 8.67 -8.05
C LYS A 97 7.88 7.81 -8.50
N MET A 98 6.70 8.06 -7.96
CA MET A 98 5.48 7.42 -8.42
C MET A 98 4.90 8.21 -9.60
N GLY A 99 4.39 7.48 -10.59
CA GLY A 99 3.63 8.03 -11.69
C GLY A 99 2.31 7.28 -11.81
N PRO A 100 1.20 7.95 -12.17
CA PRO A 100 -0.07 7.26 -12.37
C PRO A 100 0.06 6.23 -13.49
N CYS A 101 -0.57 5.09 -13.30
CA CYS A 101 -0.69 4.01 -14.29
C CYS A 101 -2.18 3.69 -14.49
N ALA A 102 -2.49 2.92 -15.53
CA ALA A 102 -3.85 2.43 -15.71
C ALA A 102 -4.26 1.58 -14.49
N PRO A 103 -5.52 1.68 -14.02
CA PRO A 103 -6.04 0.81 -12.98
C PRO A 103 -6.02 -0.65 -13.45
N LEU A 104 -5.96 -1.59 -12.50
CA LEU A 104 -6.05 -3.01 -12.84
C LEU A 104 -7.42 -3.31 -13.43
N THR A 105 -7.46 -4.05 -14.52
CA THR A 105 -8.69 -4.65 -15.03
C THR A 105 -9.15 -5.78 -14.12
N ALA A 106 -10.44 -6.14 -14.20
CA ALA A 106 -10.95 -7.32 -13.51
C ALA A 106 -10.18 -8.60 -13.89
N GLU A 107 -9.76 -8.72 -15.14
CA GLU A 107 -8.97 -9.86 -15.62
C GLU A 107 -7.58 -9.89 -14.96
N GLU A 108 -6.87 -8.77 -14.95
CA GLU A 108 -5.56 -8.65 -14.29
C GLU A 108 -5.67 -8.93 -12.79
N TRP A 109 -6.71 -8.43 -12.13
CA TRP A 109 -6.98 -8.76 -10.72
C TRP A 109 -7.25 -10.25 -10.52
N ASN A 110 -8.11 -10.84 -11.35
CA ASN A 110 -8.49 -12.24 -11.23
C ASN A 110 -7.29 -13.18 -11.47
N SER A 111 -6.35 -12.79 -12.33
CA SER A 111 -5.10 -13.50 -12.59
C SER A 111 -4.07 -13.42 -11.45
N GLN A 112 -4.25 -12.52 -10.47
CA GLN A 112 -3.36 -12.43 -9.32
C GLN A 112 -3.39 -13.70 -8.47
N ASP A 113 -2.25 -13.98 -7.84
CA ASP A 113 -2.13 -15.08 -6.89
C ASP A 113 -3.13 -14.94 -5.74
N ARG A 114 -3.60 -16.09 -5.23
CA ARG A 114 -4.54 -16.12 -4.10
C ARG A 114 -4.04 -15.34 -2.89
N VAL A 115 -2.73 -15.39 -2.62
CA VAL A 115 -2.12 -14.67 -1.49
C VAL A 115 -2.32 -13.15 -1.64
N VAL A 116 -2.16 -12.61 -2.84
CA VAL A 116 -2.34 -11.18 -3.12
C VAL A 116 -3.79 -10.77 -2.89
N LYS A 117 -4.72 -11.52 -3.50
CA LYS A 117 -6.16 -11.24 -3.38
C LYS A 117 -6.64 -11.30 -1.92
N MET A 118 -6.22 -12.33 -1.18
CA MET A 118 -6.58 -12.48 0.24
C MET A 118 -5.96 -11.38 1.11
N THR A 119 -4.73 -10.95 0.81
CA THR A 119 -4.02 -9.92 1.58
C THR A 119 -4.73 -8.57 1.45
N TRP A 120 -5.09 -8.19 0.23
CA TRP A 120 -5.89 -7.00 -0.02
C TRP A 120 -7.28 -7.08 0.60
N ALA A 121 -8.02 -8.16 0.39
CA ALA A 121 -9.36 -8.31 0.95
C ALA A 121 -9.36 -8.23 2.49
N LYS A 122 -8.40 -8.89 3.14
CA LYS A 122 -8.20 -8.79 4.59
C LYS A 122 -7.85 -7.36 5.01
N GLY A 123 -6.94 -6.70 4.28
CA GLY A 123 -6.59 -5.31 4.52
C GLY A 123 -7.82 -4.39 4.44
N THR A 124 -8.67 -4.57 3.44
CA THR A 124 -9.91 -3.82 3.25
C THR A 124 -10.87 -4.02 4.40
N VAL A 125 -10.98 -5.23 4.96
CA VAL A 125 -11.84 -5.48 6.13
C VAL A 125 -11.27 -4.84 7.40
N GLU A 126 -9.95 -4.93 7.61
CA GLU A 126 -9.32 -4.59 8.90
C GLU A 126 -8.80 -3.16 9.02
N LYS A 127 -8.54 -2.47 7.90
CA LYS A 127 -7.84 -1.19 7.88
C LYS A 127 -8.77 -0.03 7.52
N SER A 128 -8.42 1.16 8.01
CA SER A 128 -9.20 2.38 7.77
C SER A 128 -9.27 2.76 6.29
N TRP A 129 -8.22 2.51 5.51
CA TRP A 129 -8.23 2.79 4.06
C TRP A 129 -9.22 1.92 3.28
N GLY A 130 -9.78 0.86 3.87
CA GLY A 130 -10.83 0.05 3.26
C GLY A 130 -12.25 0.50 3.60
N GLU A 131 -12.41 1.57 4.40
CA GLU A 131 -13.71 2.00 4.93
C GLU A 131 -14.71 2.36 3.83
N ASP A 132 -14.28 3.11 2.81
CA ASP A 132 -15.10 3.51 1.67
C ASP A 132 -15.66 2.28 0.93
N LEU A 133 -14.83 1.28 0.66
CA LEU A 133 -15.27 0.05 -0.04
C LEU A 133 -16.26 -0.75 0.81
N ARG A 134 -16.04 -0.84 2.13
CA ARG A 134 -16.99 -1.49 3.04
C ARG A 134 -18.33 -0.74 3.07
N ALA A 135 -18.29 0.60 3.11
CA ALA A 135 -19.47 1.45 3.06
C ALA A 135 -20.26 1.21 1.76
N LYS A 136 -19.59 1.20 0.61
CA LYS A 136 -20.22 0.94 -0.69
C LYS A 136 -20.92 -0.41 -0.75
N ILE A 137 -20.28 -1.48 -0.28
CA ILE A 137 -20.88 -2.82 -0.25
C ILE A 137 -22.18 -2.82 0.56
N ARG A 138 -22.15 -2.24 1.78
CA ARG A 138 -23.30 -2.26 2.69
C ARG A 138 -24.40 -1.28 2.30
N LEU A 139 -24.05 -0.08 1.87
CA LEU A 139 -25.03 0.90 1.40
C LEU A 139 -25.72 0.40 0.13
N ARG A 140 -25.01 -0.28 -0.76
CA ARG A 140 -25.63 -0.88 -1.96
C ARG A 140 -26.69 -1.92 -1.61
N GLU A 141 -26.42 -2.75 -0.61
CA GLU A 141 -27.37 -3.73 -0.09
C GLU A 141 -28.59 -3.04 0.56
N ARG A 142 -28.36 -2.03 1.41
CA ARG A 142 -29.43 -1.29 2.11
C ARG A 142 -30.33 -0.47 1.18
N LEU A 143 -29.73 0.18 0.18
CA LEU A 143 -30.44 1.08 -0.74
C LEU A 143 -31.02 0.36 -1.96
N GLY A 144 -30.56 -0.86 -2.25
CA GLY A 144 -30.92 -1.60 -3.47
C GLY A 144 -30.40 -0.95 -4.77
N ARG A 145 -29.44 -0.02 -4.66
CA ARG A 145 -28.76 0.68 -5.75
C ARG A 145 -27.35 1.11 -5.31
N GLU A 146 -26.50 1.53 -6.24
CA GLU A 146 -25.23 2.15 -5.87
C GLU A 146 -25.46 3.43 -5.03
N ALA A 147 -24.67 3.58 -3.97
CA ALA A 147 -24.66 4.77 -3.13
C ALA A 147 -23.93 5.91 -3.85
N THR A 148 -24.32 7.16 -3.58
CA THR A 148 -23.55 8.33 -4.02
C THR A 148 -22.34 8.53 -3.10
N GLU A 149 -21.35 9.32 -3.55
CA GLU A 149 -20.22 9.72 -2.71
C GLU A 149 -20.68 10.41 -1.43
N GLU A 150 -21.66 11.32 -1.54
CA GLU A 150 -22.26 12.01 -0.39
C GLU A 150 -22.91 11.03 0.62
N GLU A 151 -23.61 9.99 0.15
CA GLU A 151 -24.21 8.98 1.03
C GLU A 151 -23.16 8.11 1.73
N ILE A 152 -22.02 7.88 1.08
CA ILE A 152 -20.88 7.15 1.66
C ILE A 152 -20.23 8.01 2.74
N ASP A 153 -19.91 9.27 2.40
CA ASP A 153 -19.27 10.22 3.31
C ASP A 153 -20.14 10.47 4.54
N ASP A 154 -21.44 10.72 4.36
CA ASP A 154 -22.39 10.93 5.46
C ASP A 154 -22.43 9.74 6.43
N ALA A 155 -22.40 8.52 5.90
CA ALA A 155 -22.44 7.32 6.73
C ALA A 155 -21.11 7.09 7.48
N ILE A 156 -19.98 7.37 6.84
CA ILE A 156 -18.65 7.32 7.46
C ILE A 156 -18.53 8.39 8.55
N ASP A 157 -18.99 9.61 8.29
CA ASP A 157 -18.99 10.74 9.23
C ASP A 157 -19.95 10.50 10.41
N ALA A 158 -21.05 9.79 10.18
CA ALA A 158 -21.92 9.28 11.25
C ALA A 158 -21.26 8.19 12.12
N GLY A 159 -20.07 7.72 11.76
CA GLY A 159 -19.28 6.74 12.50
C GLY A 159 -19.59 5.28 12.15
N GLU A 160 -20.32 5.02 11.06
CA GLU A 160 -20.54 3.65 10.60
C GLU A 160 -19.25 3.04 10.06
N LYS A 161 -18.77 1.95 10.69
CA LYS A 161 -17.51 1.29 10.30
C LYS A 161 -17.66 0.13 9.33
N PHE A 162 -18.89 -0.35 9.14
CA PHE A 162 -19.24 -1.46 8.24
C PHE A 162 -18.35 -2.70 8.44
N GLN A 163 -18.01 -3.01 9.70
CA GLN A 163 -17.08 -4.09 10.08
C GLN A 163 -17.65 -5.50 9.89
N ASP A 164 -18.94 -5.60 9.59
CA ASP A 164 -19.63 -6.83 9.24
C ASP A 164 -19.42 -7.24 7.77
N VAL A 165 -18.74 -6.42 6.97
CA VAL A 165 -18.27 -6.81 5.62
C VAL A 165 -17.23 -7.92 5.71
N THR A 166 -17.48 -8.99 4.98
CA THR A 166 -16.65 -10.21 4.96
C THR A 166 -15.56 -10.14 3.90
N ILE A 167 -14.54 -11.01 4.05
CA ILE A 167 -13.48 -11.16 3.05
C ILE A 167 -14.06 -11.62 1.72
N GLU A 168 -15.04 -12.52 1.74
CA GLU A 168 -15.71 -13.07 0.56
C GLU A 168 -16.44 -11.99 -0.24
N GLU A 169 -17.12 -11.06 0.44
CA GLU A 169 -17.79 -9.92 -0.19
C GLU A 169 -16.80 -8.97 -0.86
N VAL A 170 -15.68 -8.67 -0.19
CA VAL A 170 -14.62 -7.84 -0.77
C VAL A 170 -13.97 -8.52 -1.98
N LEU A 171 -13.69 -9.84 -1.89
CA LEU A 171 -13.13 -10.60 -3.00
C LEU A 171 -14.06 -10.58 -4.21
N ALA A 172 -15.37 -10.74 -3.99
CA ALA A 172 -16.35 -10.63 -5.06
C ALA A 172 -16.30 -9.23 -5.69
N GLU A 173 -16.29 -8.18 -4.88
CA GLU A 173 -16.29 -6.79 -5.38
C GLU A 173 -15.09 -6.49 -6.29
N TYR A 174 -13.88 -6.88 -5.87
CA TYR A 174 -12.69 -6.72 -6.72
C TYR A 174 -12.74 -7.59 -7.98
N SER A 175 -13.28 -8.81 -7.89
CA SER A 175 -13.31 -9.77 -9.02
C SER A 175 -14.30 -9.37 -10.11
N PHE A 176 -15.36 -8.64 -9.77
CA PHE A 176 -16.33 -8.11 -10.73
C PHE A 176 -15.97 -6.73 -11.28
N GLY A 177 -14.84 -6.15 -10.85
CA GLY A 177 -14.21 -5.01 -11.52
C GLY A 177 -14.90 -3.67 -11.32
N LYS A 178 -15.64 -3.47 -10.23
CA LYS A 178 -16.19 -2.14 -9.95
C LYS A 178 -15.17 -1.19 -9.32
N GLU A 179 -14.20 -1.69 -8.54
CA GLU A 179 -13.24 -0.84 -7.80
C GLU A 179 -11.83 -1.42 -7.71
N ALA A 180 -11.11 -1.44 -8.82
CA ALA A 180 -9.68 -1.74 -8.84
C ALA A 180 -8.88 -0.46 -9.12
N SER A 181 -8.88 0.48 -8.16
CA SER A 181 -8.06 1.69 -8.21
C SER A 181 -7.60 2.12 -6.82
#